data_AF-A0A1R4KWC3-F1
#
_entry.id   AF-A0A1R4KWC3-F1
#
_cell.length_a   1.000
_cell.length_b   1.000
_cell.length_c   1.000
_cell.angle_alpha   90.00
_cell.angle_beta   90.00
_cell.angle_gamma   90.00
#
_symmetry.space_group_name_H-M   'P 1'
#
loop_
_entity.id
_entity.type
_entity.pdbx_description
1 polymer ?
#
loop_
_entity_poly.entity_id
_entity_poly.type
_entity_poly.pdbx_seq_one_letter_code
_entity_poly.pdbx_strand_id
1 'polypeptide(L)'
;MKKLNKERMFRLFRQLSSKDINGEDLDQAEKRVSFLEERADDFKVLIAMCRDSIGGRYKINKWNLSIVVGTILYVVSPLDAIPDIIPFLGWMDDVTIVGYAISRLSSEIVKYRAFKKQLPIPEGDNN
;
A
#
# COMPACT_ATOMS: atom_id res chain seq x y z
N MET A 1 -6.51 8.27 -27.49
CA MET A 1 -5.14 8.52 -27.00
C MET A 1 -4.65 9.88 -27.47
N LYS A 2 -4.65 10.91 -26.60
CA LYS A 2 -4.09 12.24 -26.92
C LYS A 2 -2.58 12.19 -26.69
N LYS A 3 -1.77 12.38 -27.74
CA LYS A 3 -0.30 12.39 -27.64
C LYS A 3 0.16 13.48 -26.65
N LEU A 4 0.89 13.08 -25.61
CA LEU A 4 1.51 14.00 -24.67
C LEU A 4 2.58 14.84 -25.40
N ASN A 5 2.39 16.16 -25.45
CA ASN A 5 3.22 17.06 -26.25
C ASN A 5 4.48 17.48 -25.44
N LYS A 6 5.68 17.34 -26.03
CA LYS A 6 6.98 17.61 -25.38
C LYS A 6 7.04 18.99 -24.72
N GLU A 7 6.38 19.99 -25.28
CA GLU A 7 6.35 21.33 -24.69
C GLU A 7 5.60 21.41 -23.36
N ARG A 8 4.52 20.63 -23.19
CA ARG A 8 3.81 20.56 -21.91
C ARG A 8 4.66 19.88 -20.86
N MET A 9 5.37 18.82 -21.24
CA MET A 9 6.31 18.10 -20.39
C MET A 9 7.49 18.98 -19.95
N PHE A 10 8.04 19.77 -20.87
CA PHE A 10 9.14 20.69 -20.58
C PHE A 10 8.72 21.85 -19.66
N ARG A 11 7.47 22.34 -19.80
CA ARG A 11 6.90 23.35 -18.89
C ARG A 11 6.70 22.81 -17.46
N LEU A 12 6.20 21.58 -17.33
CA LEU A 12 6.08 20.91 -16.03
C LEU A 12 7.45 20.68 -15.40
N PHE A 13 8.43 20.19 -16.16
CA PHE A 13 9.81 20.00 -15.69
C PHE A 13 10.43 21.30 -15.17
N ARG A 14 10.22 22.43 -15.88
CA ARG A 14 10.71 23.74 -15.42
C ARG A 14 10.05 24.20 -14.12
N GLN A 15 8.75 23.96 -13.94
CA GLN A 15 8.03 24.28 -12.69
C GLN A 15 8.47 23.41 -11.51
N LEU A 16 8.87 22.16 -11.78
CA LEU A 16 9.38 21.23 -10.77
C LEU A 16 10.83 21.53 -10.41
N SER A 17 11.64 21.91 -11.39
CA SER A 17 13.04 22.30 -11.19
C SER A 17 13.20 23.65 -10.48
N SER A 18 12.16 24.48 -10.41
CA SER A 18 12.18 25.78 -9.73
C SER A 18 11.81 25.72 -8.25
N LYS A 19 11.49 24.53 -7.71
CA LYS A 19 11.45 24.31 -6.26
C LYS A 19 12.82 23.77 -5.86
N ASP A 20 13.62 24.62 -5.22
CA ASP A 20 14.83 24.15 -4.52
C ASP A 20 14.36 23.17 -3.44
N ILE A 21 14.70 21.89 -3.59
CA ILE A 21 14.43 20.88 -2.56
C ILE A 21 15.26 21.28 -1.34
N ASN A 22 14.59 21.75 -0.28
CA ASN A 22 15.25 22.15 0.95
C ASN A 22 15.55 20.90 1.81
N GLY A 23 16.46 21.02 2.79
CA GLY A 23 16.79 19.91 3.70
C GLY A 23 15.55 19.34 4.43
N GLU A 24 14.57 20.18 4.75
CA GLU A 24 13.30 19.76 5.37
C GLU A 24 12.42 18.89 4.45
N ASP A 25 12.52 19.05 3.12
CA ASP A 25 11.79 18.21 2.16
C ASP A 25 12.44 16.82 2.07
N LEU A 26 13.77 16.76 2.18
CA LEU A 26 14.53 15.50 2.21
C LEU A 26 14.28 14.73 3.51
N ASP A 27 14.29 15.40 4.67
CA ASP A 27 13.97 14.78 5.96
C ASP A 27 12.54 14.22 5.99
N GLN A 28 11.58 14.93 5.38
CA GLN A 28 10.21 14.45 5.24
C GLN A 28 10.11 13.26 4.29
N ALA A 29 10.86 13.26 3.19
CA ALA A 29 10.91 12.14 2.26
C ALA A 29 11.51 10.91 2.95
N GLU A 30 12.61 11.05 3.68
CA GLU A 30 13.25 9.96 4.42
C GLU A 30 12.31 9.36 5.48
N LYS A 31 11.67 10.19 6.31
CA LYS A 31 10.67 9.72 7.28
C LYS A 31 9.53 8.94 6.64
N ARG A 32 9.07 9.37 5.47
CA ARG A 32 8.01 8.66 4.73
C ARG A 32 8.52 7.35 4.14
N VAL A 33 9.74 7.30 3.63
CA VAL A 33 10.36 6.06 3.13
C VAL A 33 10.53 5.06 4.27
N SER A 34 11.06 5.44 5.43
CA SER A 34 11.20 4.54 6.58
C SER A 34 9.85 3.98 7.06
N PHE A 35 8.80 4.81 7.07
CA PHE A 35 7.45 4.38 7.38
C PHE A 35 6.86 3.41 6.33
N LEU A 36 7.21 3.60 5.06
CA LEU A 36 6.85 2.68 3.99
C LEU A 36 7.62 1.36 4.08
N GLU A 37 8.89 1.38 4.48
CA GLU A 37 9.67 0.16 4.73
C GLU A 37 9.06 -0.68 5.85
N GLU A 38 8.67 -0.06 6.96
CA GLU A 38 7.95 -0.73 8.06
C GLU A 38 6.65 -1.38 7.54
N ARG A 39 5.88 -0.63 6.75
CA ARG A 39 4.62 -1.11 6.16
C ARG A 39 4.81 -2.13 5.04
N ALA A 40 5.94 -2.14 4.36
CA ALA A 40 6.25 -3.11 3.31
C ALA A 40 6.34 -4.53 3.89
N ASP A 41 6.83 -4.68 5.11
CA ASP A 41 6.86 -5.97 5.79
C ASP A 41 5.47 -6.47 6.17
N ASP A 42 4.57 -5.58 6.59
CA ASP A 42 3.16 -5.92 6.78
C ASP A 42 2.48 -6.29 5.47
N PHE A 43 2.81 -5.61 4.37
CA PHE A 43 2.29 -5.95 3.05
C PHE A 43 2.73 -7.34 2.59
N LYS A 44 3.99 -7.73 2.83
CA LYS A 44 4.46 -9.11 2.59
C LYS A 44 3.65 -10.13 3.39
N VAL A 45 3.26 -9.78 4.62
CA VAL A 45 2.38 -10.62 5.44
C VAL A 45 0.99 -10.74 4.84
N LEU A 46 0.41 -9.66 4.31
CA LEU A 46 -0.88 -9.72 3.60
C LEU A 46 -0.84 -10.67 2.40
N ILE A 47 0.24 -10.64 1.61
CA ILE A 47 0.45 -11.58 0.48
C ILE A 47 0.52 -13.03 0.98
N ALA A 48 1.29 -13.28 2.04
CA ALA A 48 1.42 -14.62 2.62
C ALA A 48 0.09 -15.13 3.18
N MET A 49 -0.67 -14.27 3.86
CA MET A 49 -2.00 -14.56 4.38
C MET A 49 -2.99 -14.86 3.26
N CYS A 50 -2.97 -14.07 2.17
CA CYS A 50 -3.77 -14.33 0.96
C CYS A 50 -3.47 -15.72 0.37
N ARG A 51 -2.18 -16.03 0.18
CA ARG A 51 -1.73 -17.32 -0.37
C ARG A 51 -2.13 -18.51 0.52
N ASP A 52 -1.97 -18.37 1.83
CA ASP A 52 -2.34 -19.41 2.79
C ASP A 52 -3.86 -19.57 2.90
N SER A 53 -4.63 -18.49 2.72
CA SER A 53 -6.09 -18.55 2.73
C SER A 53 -6.68 -19.18 1.47
N ILE A 54 -6.19 -18.80 0.29
CA ILE A 54 -6.58 -19.43 -0.98
C ILE A 54 -6.17 -20.92 -0.99
N GLY A 55 -5.02 -21.24 -0.41
CA GLY A 55 -4.55 -22.63 -0.26
C GLY A 55 -5.25 -23.44 0.84
N GLY A 56 -6.27 -22.88 1.52
CA GLY A 56 -7.02 -23.56 2.58
C GLY A 56 -6.26 -23.78 3.89
N ARG A 57 -5.04 -23.25 4.02
CA ARG A 57 -4.19 -23.37 5.22
C ARG A 57 -4.56 -22.38 6.32
N TYR A 58 -5.19 -21.26 5.97
CA TYR A 58 -5.60 -20.22 6.91
C TYR A 58 -7.04 -19.77 6.66
N LYS A 59 -7.89 -19.84 7.68
CA LYS A 59 -9.30 -19.44 7.58
C LYS A 59 -9.43 -17.99 8.02
N ILE A 60 -9.76 -17.13 7.07
CA ILE A 60 -10.03 -15.71 7.29
C ILE A 60 -11.51 -15.42 6.96
N ASN A 61 -12.07 -14.36 7.55
CA ASN A 61 -13.39 -13.87 7.14
C ASN A 61 -13.37 -13.47 5.65
N LYS A 62 -14.42 -13.86 4.90
CA LYS A 62 -14.59 -13.52 3.48
C LYS A 62 -14.48 -12.02 3.22
N TRP A 63 -15.00 -11.18 4.12
CA TRP A 63 -14.89 -9.72 3.99
C TRP A 63 -13.44 -9.24 4.05
N ASN A 64 -12.67 -9.76 5.01
CA ASN A 64 -11.25 -9.42 5.17
C ASN A 64 -10.42 -9.97 4.01
N LEU A 65 -10.75 -11.17 3.50
CA LEU A 65 -10.11 -11.72 2.31
C LEU A 65 -10.32 -10.82 1.08
N SER A 66 -11.54 -10.29 0.89
CA SER A 66 -11.83 -9.37 -0.22
C SER A 66 -10.99 -8.10 -0.13
N ILE A 67 -10.79 -7.54 1.07
CA ILE A 67 -9.94 -6.36 1.27
C ILE A 67 -8.48 -6.69 0.95
N VAL A 68 -7.97 -7.83 1.43
CA VAL A 68 -6.60 -8.29 1.15
C VAL A 68 -6.38 -8.46 -0.35
N VAL A 69 -7.29 -9.19 -1.02
CA VAL A 69 -7.23 -9.45 -2.46
C VAL A 69 -7.33 -8.14 -3.25
N GLY A 70 -8.27 -7.27 -2.90
CA GLY A 70 -8.43 -5.96 -3.55
C GLY A 70 -7.19 -5.08 -3.40
N THR A 71 -6.57 -5.06 -2.22
CA THR A 71 -5.33 -4.31 -1.96
C THR A 71 -4.17 -4.87 -2.80
N ILE A 72 -4.02 -6.21 -2.87
CA ILE A 72 -2.96 -6.84 -3.68
C ILE A 72 -3.18 -6.56 -5.17
N LEU A 73 -4.41 -6.70 -5.67
CA LEU A 73 -4.75 -6.42 -7.07
C LEU A 73 -4.48 -4.96 -7.44
N TYR A 74 -4.82 -4.03 -6.55
CA TYR A 74 -4.54 -2.60 -6.72
C TYR A 74 -3.03 -2.33 -6.84
N VAL A 75 -2.20 -2.96 -6.00
CA VAL A 75 -0.73 -2.80 -6.04
C VAL A 75 -0.11 -3.45 -7.28
N VAL A 76 -0.61 -4.62 -7.71
CA VAL A 76 -0.05 -5.36 -8.85
C VAL A 76 -0.45 -4.73 -10.19
N SER A 77 -1.67 -4.22 -10.30
CA SER A 77 -2.17 -3.59 -11.52
C SER A 77 -3.03 -2.35 -11.22
N PRO A 78 -2.38 -1.21 -10.91
CA PRO A 78 -3.10 0.07 -10.76
C PRO A 78 -3.73 0.56 -12.07
N LEU A 79 -3.32 -0.01 -13.22
CA LEU A 79 -3.68 0.43 -14.56
C LEU A 79 -5.15 0.22 -14.96
N ASP A 80 -5.91 -0.65 -14.28
CA ASP A 80 -7.32 -0.91 -14.64
C ASP A 80 -8.32 0.03 -13.95
N ALA A 81 -7.89 0.86 -12.99
CA ALA A 81 -8.78 1.69 -12.18
C ALA A 81 -8.73 3.20 -12.49
N ILE A 82 -7.71 3.69 -13.20
CA ILE A 82 -7.51 5.13 -13.45
C ILE A 82 -7.31 5.37 -14.95
N PRO A 83 -8.34 5.84 -15.68
CA PRO A 83 -8.13 6.37 -17.02
C PRO A 83 -7.48 7.76 -16.91
N ASP A 84 -6.16 7.82 -17.18
CA ASP A 84 -5.37 9.00 -17.58
C ASP A 84 -5.69 10.36 -16.91
N ILE A 85 -5.45 10.56 -15.60
CA ILE A 85 -5.41 11.93 -15.04
C ILE A 85 -4.36 12.06 -13.91
N ILE A 86 -3.51 13.09 -14.05
CA ILE A 86 -2.67 13.77 -13.04
C ILE A 86 -1.21 13.28 -12.84
N PRO A 87 -0.24 13.92 -13.52
CA PRO A 87 1.20 13.60 -13.40
C PRO A 87 1.86 14.04 -12.07
N PHE A 88 1.08 14.40 -11.04
CA PHE A 88 1.61 14.87 -9.75
C PHE A 88 0.85 14.35 -8.51
N LEU A 89 -0.17 13.50 -8.68
CA LEU A 89 -0.97 12.93 -7.58
C LEU A 89 -0.70 11.44 -7.31
N GLY A 90 0.10 10.78 -8.13
CA GLY A 90 0.20 9.31 -8.13
C GLY A 90 0.81 8.67 -6.88
N TRP A 91 1.55 9.42 -6.05
CA TRP A 91 2.32 8.80 -4.95
C TRP A 91 1.58 8.84 -3.61
N MET A 92 0.62 9.75 -3.44
CA MET A 92 -0.14 9.87 -2.19
C MET A 92 -1.30 8.88 -2.11
N ASP A 93 -1.96 8.58 -3.23
CA ASP A 93 -3.15 7.72 -3.25
C ASP A 93 -2.79 6.26 -2.92
N ASP A 94 -1.71 5.74 -3.52
CA ASP A 94 -1.22 4.37 -3.28
C ASP A 94 -0.82 4.14 -1.82
N VAL A 95 -0.09 5.08 -1.22
CA VAL A 95 0.34 5.01 0.18
C VAL A 95 -0.85 5.12 1.13
N THR A 96 -1.86 5.90 0.76
CA THR A 96 -3.07 6.05 1.57
C THR A 96 -3.90 4.77 1.55
N ILE A 97 -4.08 4.15 0.40
CA ILE A 97 -4.84 2.91 0.24
C ILE A 97 -4.12 1.74 0.92
N VAL A 98 -2.82 1.57 0.71
CA VAL A 98 -2.02 0.54 1.38
C VAL A 98 -2.01 0.78 2.89
N GLY A 99 -1.85 2.04 3.32
CA GLY A 99 -1.89 2.42 4.72
C GLY A 99 -3.23 2.14 5.40
N TYR A 100 -4.33 2.44 4.71
CA TYR A 100 -5.68 2.12 5.17
C TYR A 100 -5.90 0.61 5.27
N ALA A 101 -5.47 -0.16 4.26
CA ALA A 101 -5.58 -1.61 4.26
C ALA A 101 -4.80 -2.24 5.43
N ILE A 102 -3.55 -1.82 5.65
CA ILE A 102 -2.73 -2.29 6.78
C ILE A 102 -3.39 -1.92 8.11
N SER A 103 -3.88 -0.68 8.27
CA SER A 103 -4.56 -0.27 9.50
C SER A 103 -5.83 -1.09 9.75
N ARG A 104 -6.64 -1.32 8.72
CA ARG A 104 -7.88 -2.10 8.80
C ARG A 104 -7.64 -3.58 9.07
N LEU A 105 -6.54 -4.13 8.56
CA LEU A 105 -6.17 -5.54 8.67
C LEU A 105 -5.17 -5.81 9.80
N SER A 106 -4.77 -4.82 10.58
CA SER A 106 -3.76 -4.94 11.64
C SER A 106 -4.08 -6.10 12.60
N SER A 107 -5.34 -6.25 13.02
CA SER A 107 -5.78 -7.35 13.88
C SER A 107 -5.64 -8.72 13.21
N GLU A 108 -5.92 -8.82 11.91
CA GLU A 108 -5.75 -10.06 11.13
C GLU A 108 -4.27 -10.37 10.87
N ILE A 109 -3.44 -9.34 10.65
CA ILE A 109 -1.98 -9.47 10.55
C ILE A 109 -1.42 -10.06 11.85
N VAL A 110 -1.85 -9.57 13.01
CA VAL A 110 -1.45 -10.10 14.33
C VAL A 110 -1.85 -11.57 14.47
N LYS A 111 -3.12 -11.91 14.18
CA LYS A 111 -3.60 -13.30 14.23
C LYS A 111 -2.84 -14.22 13.29
N TYR A 112 -2.57 -13.77 12.07
CA TYR A 112 -1.81 -14.56 11.09
C TYR A 112 -0.34 -14.71 11.49
N ARG A 113 0.30 -13.65 12.03
CA ARG A 113 1.66 -13.76 12.59
C ARG A 113 1.72 -14.75 13.75
N ALA A 114 0.72 -14.76 14.63
CA ALA A 114 0.60 -15.75 15.70
C ALA A 114 0.48 -17.18 15.13
N PHE A 115 -0.40 -17.38 14.14
CA PHE A 115 -0.54 -18.65 13.42
C PHE A 115 0.79 -19.13 12.82
N LYS A 116 1.55 -18.25 12.15
CA LYS A 116 2.85 -18.62 11.54
C LYS A 116 3.93 -18.92 12.57
N LYS A 117 3.90 -18.25 13.72
CA LYS A 117 4.80 -18.51 14.86
C LYS A 117 4.32 -19.68 15.74
N GLN A 118 3.19 -20.31 15.41
CA GLN A 118 2.52 -21.32 16.24
C GLN A 118 2.22 -20.82 17.68
N LEU A 119 2.11 -19.51 17.86
CA LEU A 119 1.71 -18.92 19.12
C LEU A 119 0.19 -19.12 19.31
N PRO A 120 -0.29 -19.28 20.56
CA PRO A 120 -1.71 -19.26 20.84
C PRO A 120 -2.33 -18.03 20.19
N ILE A 121 -3.44 -18.21 19.45
CA ILE A 121 -4.16 -17.10 18.84
C ILE A 121 -4.55 -16.17 19.99
N PRO A 122 -4.11 -14.91 20.03
CA PRO A 122 -4.50 -14.00 21.09
C PRO A 122 -6.02 -13.91 21.03
N GLU A 123 -6.69 -14.46 22.06
CA GLU A 123 -8.12 -14.36 22.23
C GLU A 123 -8.44 -12.87 22.26
N GLY A 124 -9.23 -12.42 21.28
CA GLY A 124 -9.70 -11.05 21.25
C GLY A 124 -10.48 -10.80 22.54
N ASP A 125 -10.10 -9.73 23.23
CA ASP A 125 -10.83 -9.18 24.37
C ASP A 125 -12.28 -8.92 23.93
N ASN A 126 -13.18 -9.74 24.46
CA ASN A 126 -14.62 -9.55 24.34
C ASN A 126 -15.02 -8.62 25.50
N ASN A 127 -14.84 -7.32 25.32
CA ASN A 127 -15.44 -6.30 26.18
C ASN A 127 -15.87 -5.08 25.37
#